data_AF-A0A645DGY3-F1
#
_entry.id   AF-A0A645DGY3-F1
#
_cell.length_a   1.000
_cell.length_b   1.000
_cell.length_c   1.000
_cell.angle_alpha   90.00
_cell.angle_beta   90.00
_cell.angle_gamma   90.00
#
_symmetry.space_group_name_H-M   'P 1'
#
loop_
_entity.id
_entity.type
_entity.pdbx_description
1 polymer ?
#
loop_
_entity_poly.entity_id
_entity_poly.type
_entity_poly.pdbx_seq_one_letter_code
_entity_poly.pdbx_strand_id
1 'polypeptide(L)' 'MAYREKQPFNENHLRPCPMLENPECLRKMIEETGAKSTDIISPECVNHLCDKCIPYANSWEETANRLWDESKK' A
#
# COMPACT_ATOMS: atom_id res chain seq x y z
N MET A 1 4.64 -8.70 14.46
CA MET A 1 3.51 -8.62 13.51
C MET A 1 3.99 -7.84 12.29
N ALA A 2 4.12 -8.49 11.13
CA ALA A 2 4.79 -7.95 9.94
C ALA A 2 4.30 -6.55 9.53
N TYR A 3 3.00 -6.27 9.65
CA TYR A 3 2.43 -4.95 9.37
C TYR A 3 3.02 -3.84 10.24
N ARG A 4 3.17 -4.08 11.55
CA ARG A 4 3.73 -3.10 12.49
C ARG A 4 5.24 -2.92 12.27
N GLU A 5 5.94 -3.99 11.95
CA GLU A 5 7.40 -3.99 11.77
C GLU A 5 7.85 -3.28 10.49
N LYS A 6 6.98 -3.22 9.48
CA LYS A 6 7.26 -2.55 8.20
C LYS A 6 6.75 -1.10 8.13
N GLN A 7 6.21 -0.55 9.22
CA GLN A 7 5.87 0.87 9.27
C GLN A 7 7.10 1.73 9.57
N PRO A 8 7.23 2.92 8.92
CA PRO A 8 6.33 3.43 7.88
C PRO A 8 6.55 2.76 6.52
N PHE A 9 5.48 2.60 5.74
CA PHE A 9 5.56 2.00 4.40
C PHE A 9 6.03 2.99 3.33
N ASN A 10 5.98 4.29 3.64
CA ASN A 10 6.48 5.37 2.81
C ASN A 10 6.97 6.51 3.71
N GLU A 11 8.07 7.17 3.32
CA GLU A 11 8.59 8.35 4.02
C GLU A 11 7.66 9.56 3.86
N ASN A 12 6.89 9.62 2.77
CA ASN A 12 5.77 10.53 2.62
C ASN A 12 4.55 9.97 3.35
N HIS A 13 4.22 10.51 4.53
CA HIS A 13 3.07 10.02 5.31
C HIS A 13 1.70 10.35 4.70
N LEU A 14 1.64 11.09 3.59
CA LEU A 14 0.43 11.18 2.75
C LEU A 14 0.23 9.96 1.84
N ARG A 15 1.17 9.01 1.85
CA ARG A 15 1.11 7.71 1.15
C ARG A 15 1.26 6.54 2.13
N PRO A 16 0.44 6.43 3.18
CA PRO A 16 0.69 5.52 4.28
C PRO A 16 0.26 4.07 4.01
N CYS A 17 -0.60 3.82 3.02
CA CYS A 17 -1.28 2.55 2.87
C CYS A 17 -0.39 1.56 2.07
N PRO A 18 -0.09 0.38 2.62
CA PRO A 18 0.64 -0.67 1.91
C PRO A 18 -0.20 -1.36 0.83
N MET A 19 -1.51 -1.14 0.79
CA MET A 19 -2.40 -1.67 -0.24
C MET A 19 -2.58 -0.70 -1.42
N LEU A 20 -2.80 0.57 -1.10
CA LEU A 20 -3.17 1.58 -2.09
C LEU A 20 -1.93 2.26 -2.69
N GLU A 21 -1.13 2.95 -1.89
CA GLU A 21 0.00 3.73 -2.40
C GLU A 21 1.32 2.97 -2.47
N ASN A 22 1.45 1.88 -1.69
CA ASN A 22 2.67 1.07 -1.64
C ASN A 22 2.35 -0.44 -1.82
N PRO A 23 1.66 -0.85 -2.90
CA PRO A 23 1.15 -2.21 -3.10
C PRO A 23 2.21 -3.31 -2.92
N GLU A 24 3.46 -3.04 -3.30
CA GLU A 24 4.59 -3.96 -3.15
C GLU A 24 4.86 -4.34 -1.69
N CYS A 25 4.59 -3.43 -0.74
CA CYS A 25 4.72 -3.71 0.68
C CYS A 25 3.70 -4.76 1.14
N LEU A 26 2.44 -4.66 0.69
CA LEU A 26 1.41 -5.65 1.03
C LEU A 26 1.69 -7.00 0.38
N ARG A 27 2.07 -7.03 -0.91
CA ARG A 27 2.45 -8.27 -1.62
C ARG A 27 3.53 -9.03 -0.82
N LYS A 28 4.62 -8.33 -0.50
CA LYS A 28 5.75 -8.90 0.26
C LYS A 28 5.33 -9.39 1.65
N MET A 29 4.48 -8.65 2.37
CA MET A 29 3.98 -9.10 3.67
C MET A 29 3.16 -10.38 3.57
N ILE A 30 2.30 -10.49 2.57
CA ILE A 30 1.44 -11.67 2.39
C ILE A 30 2.29 -12.88 1.98
N GLU A 31 3.28 -12.70 1.11
CA GLU A 31 4.24 -13.75 0.74
C GLU A 31 5.05 -14.25 1.94
N GLU A 32 5.58 -13.33 2.76
CA GLU A 32 6.40 -13.67 3.94
C GLU A 32 5.58 -14.37 5.04
N THR A 33 4.32 -13.97 5.23
CA THR A 33 3.49 -14.46 6.35
C THR A 33 2.54 -15.59 5.99
N GLY A 34 2.27 -15.80 4.69
CA GLY A 34 1.26 -16.75 4.22
C GLY A 34 -0.18 -16.36 4.57
N ALA A 35 -0.43 -15.08 4.86
CA ALA A 35 -1.77 -14.58 5.19
C ALA A 35 -2.77 -14.86 4.04
N LYS A 36 -4.00 -15.23 4.40
CA LYS A 36 -5.07 -15.56 3.45
C LYS A 36 -6.24 -14.60 3.61
N SER A 37 -6.94 -14.32 2.52
CA SER A 37 -8.20 -13.59 2.57
C SER A 37 -9.20 -14.33 3.44
N THR A 38 -9.89 -13.58 4.30
CA THR A 38 -11.01 -14.08 5.10
C THR A 38 -12.36 -13.84 4.41
N ASP A 39 -12.38 -13.14 3.28
CA ASP A 39 -13.57 -13.03 2.42
C ASP A 39 -13.69 -14.31 1.57
N ILE A 40 -14.66 -15.15 1.94
CA ILE A 40 -14.92 -16.45 1.30
C ILE A 40 -15.85 -16.27 0.09
N ILE A 41 -16.62 -15.19 0.04
CA ILE A 41 -17.61 -14.94 -1.02
C ILE A 41 -16.91 -14.42 -2.28
N SER A 42 -15.92 -13.55 -2.10
CA SER A 42 -15.15 -12.96 -3.18
C SER A 42 -13.65 -13.25 -3.00
N PRO A 43 -13.21 -14.49 -3.27
CA PRO A 43 -11.80 -14.83 -3.13
C PRO A 43 -10.98 -14.01 -4.12
N GLU A 44 -10.04 -13.23 -3.60
CA GLU A 44 -9.13 -12.42 -4.38
C GLU A 44 -7.69 -12.63 -3.92
N CYS A 45 -6.76 -12.72 -4.88
CA CYS A 45 -5.34 -12.76 -4.61
C CYS A 45 -4.80 -11.34 -4.39
N VAL A 46 -3.82 -11.18 -3.49
CA VAL A 46 -3.15 -9.90 -3.22
C VAL A 46 -2.67 -9.20 -4.49
N ASN A 47 -2.17 -9.95 -5.48
CA ASN A 47 -1.70 -9.36 -6.73
C ASN A 47 -2.82 -8.67 -7.50
N HIS A 48 -3.96 -9.34 -7.66
CA HIS A 48 -5.12 -8.78 -8.35
C HIS A 48 -5.69 -7.57 -7.61
N LEU A 49 -5.76 -7.64 -6.27
CA LEU A 49 -6.16 -6.50 -5.44
C LEU A 49 -5.23 -5.30 -5.64
N CYS A 50 -3.92 -5.51 -5.58
CA CYS A 50 -2.92 -4.46 -5.72
C CYS A 50 -2.88 -3.86 -7.13
N ASP A 51 -3.07 -4.67 -8.17
CA ASP A 51 -3.05 -4.21 -9.57
C ASP A 51 -4.17 -3.18 -9.84
N LYS A 52 -5.34 -3.35 -9.20
CA LYS A 52 -6.45 -2.39 -9.29
C LYS A 52 -6.11 -1.04 -8.66
N CYS A 53 -5.15 -0.98 -7.76
CA CYS A 53 -4.77 0.23 -7.04
C CYS A 53 -3.69 1.04 -7.78
N ILE A 54 -2.99 0.46 -8.77
CA ILE A 54 -1.90 1.13 -9.51
C ILE A 54 -2.35 2.48 -10.12
N PRO A 55 -3.50 2.58 -10.81
CA PRO A 55 -3.92 3.86 -11.39
C PRO A 55 -4.12 4.94 -10.32
N TYR A 56 -4.69 4.57 -9.18
CA TYR A 56 -4.89 5.47 -8.05
C TYR A 56 -3.55 5.92 -7.47
N ALA A 57 -2.65 4.97 -7.16
CA ALA A 57 -1.33 5.24 -6.60
C ALA A 57 -0.54 6.25 -7.45
N ASN A 58 -0.53 6.03 -8.78
CA ASN A 58 0.17 6.90 -9.72
C ASN A 58 -0.45 8.31 -9.77
N SER A 59 -1.78 8.40 -9.75
CA SER A 59 -2.48 9.70 -9.76
C SER A 59 -2.27 10.49 -8.47
N TRP A 60 -2.16 9.78 -7.34
CA TRP A 60 -2.02 10.41 -6.02
C TRP A 60 -0.59 10.80 -5.71
N GLU A 61 0.41 10.05 -6.21
CA GLU A 61 1.83 10.26 -5.94
C GLU A 61 2.28 11.71 -6.18
N GLU A 62 1.92 12.31 -7.32
CA GLU A 62 2.31 13.69 -7.64
C GLU A 62 1.75 14.69 -6.62
N THR A 63 0.45 14.58 -6.32
CA THR A 63 -0.22 15.48 -5.37
C THR A 63 0.31 15.30 -3.96
N ALA A 64 0.50 14.05 -3.54
CA ALA A 64 1.06 13.72 -2.23
C ALA A 64 2.47 14.26 -2.08
N ASN A 65 3.33 14.13 -3.09
CA ASN A 65 4.70 14.64 -3.04
C ASN A 65 4.71 16.17 -2.95
N ARG A 66 3.90 16.85 -3.77
CA ARG A 66 3.78 18.31 -3.73
C ARG A 66 3.34 18.81 -2.34
N LEU A 67 2.27 18.25 -1.79
CA LEU A 67 1.75 18.63 -0.48
C LEU A 67 2.75 18.34 0.65
N TRP A 68 3.49 17.23 0.55
CA TRP A 68 4.49 16.84 1.54
C TRP A 68 5.72 17.77 1.54
N ASP A 69 6.14 18.24 0.36
CA ASP A 69 7.24 19.21 0.27
C ASP A 69 6.79 20.62 0.69
N GLU A 70 5.52 20.97 0.48
CA GLU A 70 4.93 22.20 1.01
C GLU A 70 4.84 22.20 2.53
N SER A 71 4.54 21.07 3.17
CA SER A 71 4.38 20.98 4.64
C SER A 71 5.70 21.01 5.42
N LYS A 72 6.84 20.81 4.75
CA LYS A 72 8.19 20.88 5.34
C LYS A 72 8.79 22.29 5.36
N LYS A 73 8.11 23.27 4.76
CA LYS A 73 8.50 24.69 4.75
C LYS A 73 7.99 25.40 6.00
#